data_AF-A0A969HXD3-F1
#
_entry.id   AF-A0A969HXD3-F1
#
_cell.length_a   1.000
_cell.length_b   1.000
_cell.length_c   1.000
_cell.angle_alpha   90.00
_cell.angle_beta   90.00
_cell.angle_gamma   90.00
#
_symmetry.space_group_name_H-M   'P 1'
#
loop_
_entity.id
_entity.type
_entity.pdbx_description
1 polymer ?
#
loop_
_entity_poly.entity_id
_entity_poly.type
_entity_poly.pdbx_seq_one_letter_code
_entity_poly.pdbx_strand_id
1 'polypeptide(L)' 'MNEVVGPYHRHPLGEIDLVMPFTKGVTFDGRGAGWRVYGPNSSHSPTVAGGRALILYLLPGGQIEFMS' A
#
# COMPACT_ATOMS: atom_id res chain seq x y z
N MET A 1 11.50 12.44 9.15
CA MET A 1 11.62 11.15 9.85
C MET A 1 10.23 10.57 9.99
N ASN A 2 10.05 9.28 9.68
CA ASN A 2 8.78 8.53 9.59
C ASN A 2 8.22 8.35 8.18
N GLU A 3 9.10 8.13 7.20
CA GLU A 3 8.71 7.34 6.03
C GLU A 3 9.03 5.88 6.32
N VAL A 4 8.05 5.01 6.11
CA VAL A 4 8.23 3.55 6.17
C VAL A 4 8.03 3.04 4.76
N VAL A 5 9.11 2.54 4.16
CA VAL A 5 9.12 1.98 2.82
C VAL A 5 9.24 0.46 2.95
N GLY A 6 8.23 -0.26 2.49
CA GLY A 6 8.26 -1.71 2.42
C GLY A 6 9.01 -2.23 1.18
N PRO A 7 9.22 -3.56 1.09
CA PRO A 7 9.92 -4.18 -0.03
C PRO A 7 9.16 -3.98 -1.34
N TYR A 8 9.92 -3.76 -2.42
CA TYR A 8 9.38 -3.68 -3.78
C TYR A 8 8.81 -5.04 -4.20
N HIS A 9 7.58 -5.05 -4.70
CA HIS A 9 6.89 -6.27 -5.15
C HIS A 9 5.85 -5.96 -6.24
N ARG A 10 5.40 -7.02 -6.91
CA ARG A 10 4.33 -7.00 -7.92
C ARG A 10 3.09 -7.72 -7.39
N HIS A 11 1.92 -7.23 -7.79
CA HIS A 11 0.61 -7.84 -7.55
C HIS A 11 0.07 -8.46 -8.84
N PRO A 12 0.21 -9.78 -9.07
CA PRO A 12 -0.20 -10.40 -10.34
C PRO A 12 -1.68 -10.21 -10.65
N LEU A 13 -2.53 -10.28 -9.62
CA LEU A 13 -3.98 -10.15 -9.72
C LEU A 13 -4.53 -8.80 -9.21
N GLY A 14 -3.65 -7.86 -8.88
CA GLY A 14 -3.99 -6.56 -8.30
C GLY A 14 -4.12 -6.59 -6.78
N GLU A 15 -4.47 -5.46 -6.19
CA GLU A 15 -4.60 -5.24 -4.75
C GLU A 15 -5.65 -4.15 -4.48
N ILE A 16 -6.43 -4.31 -3.41
CA ILE A 16 -7.34 -3.27 -2.90
C ILE A 16 -6.98 -2.99 -1.45
N ASP A 17 -6.70 -1.73 -1.14
CA ASP A 17 -6.34 -1.30 0.19
C ASP A 17 -7.35 -0.34 0.79
N LEU A 18 -7.57 -0.47 2.10
CA LEU A 18 -8.20 0.57 2.90
C LEU A 18 -7.15 1.28 3.76
N VAL A 19 -6.91 2.55 3.43
CA VAL A 19 -6.01 3.44 4.18
C VAL A 19 -6.77 4.05 5.36
N MET A 20 -6.31 3.77 6.59
CA MET A 20 -6.88 4.27 7.84
C MET A 20 -5.84 5.12 8.60
N PRO A 21 -5.81 6.44 8.37
CA PRO A 21 -4.91 7.36 9.06
C PRO A 21 -5.09 7.41 10.58
N PHE A 22 -3.99 7.33 11.33
CA PHE A 22 -3.93 7.78 12.73
C PHE A 22 -3.38 9.20 12.86
N THR A 23 -2.57 9.63 11.88
CA THR A 23 -2.03 10.99 11.81
C THR A 23 -2.72 11.77 10.69
N LYS A 24 -3.18 12.99 10.98
CA LYS A 24 -3.77 13.87 9.96
C LYS A 24 -2.76 14.14 8.84
N GLY A 25 -3.15 13.86 7.60
CA GLY A 25 -2.30 14.10 6.42
C GLY A 25 -1.32 12.98 6.08
N VAL A 26 -1.28 11.88 6.85
CA VAL A 26 -0.50 10.68 6.46
C VAL A 26 -1.05 10.12 5.15
N THR A 27 -0.15 9.58 4.33
CA THR A 27 -0.51 8.90 3.09
C THR A 27 0.09 7.50 3.01
N PHE A 28 -0.58 6.64 2.27
CA PHE A 28 -0.07 5.37 1.77
C PHE A 28 0.02 5.47 0.25
N ASP A 29 1.23 5.38 -0.30
CA ASP A 29 1.52 5.58 -1.74
C ASP A 29 0.89 6.88 -2.30
N GLY A 30 1.03 7.96 -1.53
CA GLY A 30 0.48 9.27 -1.85
C GLY A 30 -1.04 9.41 -1.69
N ARG A 31 -1.75 8.34 -1.26
CA ARG A 31 -3.19 8.35 -1.02
C ARG A 31 -3.51 8.52 0.47
N GLY A 32 -4.39 9.47 0.79
CA GLY A 32 -4.94 9.65 2.15
C GLY A 32 -6.02 8.63 2.50
N ALA A 33 -6.89 8.96 3.46
CA ALA A 33 -7.96 8.07 3.93
C ALA A 33 -8.85 7.51 2.80
N GLY A 34 -9.25 6.24 2.94
CA GLY A 34 -10.17 5.56 2.03
C GLY A 34 -9.49 4.54 1.14
N TRP A 35 -10.13 4.22 0.02
CA TRP A 35 -9.68 3.15 -0.87
C TRP A 35 -8.49 3.57 -1.75
N ARG A 36 -7.54 2.65 -1.92
CA ARG A 36 -6.52 2.63 -2.96
C ARG A 36 -6.64 1.31 -3.71
N VAL A 37 -6.59 1.36 -5.04
CA VAL A 37 -6.75 0.18 -5.89
C VAL A 37 -5.57 0.12 -6.84
N TYR A 38 -5.00 -1.08 -6.94
CA TYR A 38 -3.95 -1.42 -7.86
C TYR A 38 -4.46 -2.49 -8.83
N GLY A 39 -4.35 -2.20 -10.13
CA GLY A 39 -4.75 -3.16 -11.16
C GLY A 39 -3.78 -4.34 -11.27
N PRO A 40 -4.17 -5.43 -11.95
CA PRO A 40 -3.28 -6.57 -12.21
C PRO A 40 -1.92 -6.17 -12.78
N ASN A 41 -0.87 -6.84 -12.32
CA ASN A 41 0.55 -6.62 -12.65
C ASN A 41 1.14 -5.28 -12.22
N SER A 42 0.45 -4.49 -11.40
CA SER A 42 1.04 -3.31 -10.76
C SER A 42 2.22 -3.70 -9.86
N SER A 43 3.21 -2.82 -9.75
CA SER A 43 4.32 -2.98 -8.80
C SER A 43 4.53 -1.69 -8.02
N HIS A 44 4.91 -1.81 -6.75
CA HIS A 44 5.21 -0.67 -5.89
C HIS A 44 6.14 -1.06 -4.74
N SER A 45 6.74 -0.03 -4.12
CA SER A 45 7.28 -0.14 -2.77
C SER A 45 6.26 0.54 -1.84
N PRO A 46 5.47 -0.23 -1.08
CA PRO A 46 4.39 0.33 -0.28
C PRO A 46 4.98 1.32 0.73
N THR A 47 4.53 2.56 0.67
CA THR A 47 5.16 3.66 1.40
C THR A 47 4.14 4.38 2.26
N VAL A 48 4.35 4.36 3.58
CA VAL A 48 3.63 5.24 4.51
C VAL A 48 4.48 6.49 4.75
N ALA A 49 3.93 7.66 4.45
CA ALA A 49 4.62 8.94 4.61
C ALA A 49 3.82 9.92 5.47
N GLY A 50 4.52 10.66 6.34
CA GLY A 50 3.93 11.75 7.12
C GLY A 50 3.22 11.34 8.41
N GLY A 51 3.49 10.14 8.94
CA GLY A 51 2.93 9.69 10.22
C GLY A 51 2.62 8.20 10.27
N ARG A 52 1.52 7.86 10.93
CA ARG A 52 1.08 6.48 11.12
C ARG A 52 -0.29 6.25 10.49
N ALA A 53 -0.44 5.11 9.83
CA ALA A 53 -1.71 4.60 9.32
C ALA A 53 -1.79 3.10 9.58
N LEU A 54 -3.02 2.59 9.67
CA LEU A 54 -3.31 1.17 9.51
C LEU A 54 -3.74 0.96 8.04
N ILE A 55 -3.18 -0.06 7.39
CA ILE A 55 -3.56 -0.46 6.03
C ILE A 55 -4.16 -1.86 6.10
N LEU A 56 -5.36 -2.02 5.56
CA LEU A 56 -5.95 -3.34 5.32
C LEU A 56 -5.74 -3.68 3.84
N TYR A 57 -5.06 -4.78 3.58
CA TYR A 57 -4.77 -5.30 2.24
C TYR A 57 -5.77 -6.39 1.86
N LEU A 58 -6.36 -6.29 0.67
CA LEU A 58 -7.22 -7.31 0.08
C LEU A 58 -6.59 -7.77 -1.24
N LEU A 59 -6.00 -8.96 -1.20
CA LEU A 59 -5.26 -9.55 -2.30
C LEU A 59 -6.07 -10.67 -2.94
N PRO A 60 -6.49 -10.55 -4.22
CA PRO A 60 -7.12 -11.66 -4.93
C PRO A 60 -6.20 -12.88 -4.93
N GLY A 61 -6.65 -13.97 -4.28
CA GLY A 61 -5.87 -15.20 -4.13
C GLY A 61 -4.61 -15.07 -3.27
N GLY A 62 -4.41 -13.96 -2.55
CA GLY A 62 -3.24 -13.74 -1.70
C GLY A 62 -1.90 -13.63 -2.45
N GLN A 63 -1.93 -13.33 -3.76
CA GLN A 63 -0.73 -13.38 -4.60
C GLN A 63 0.11 -12.11 -4.49
N ILE A 64 1.38 -12.29 -4.16
CA ILE A 64 2.43 -11.26 -4.17
C ILE A 64 3.69 -11.88 -4.76
N GLU A 65 4.36 -11.15 -5.64
CA GLU A 65 5.67 -11.51 -6.17
C GLU A 65 6.74 -10.53 -5.72
N PHE A 66 7.62 -10.98 -4.83
CA PHE A 66 8.81 -10.22 -4.46
C PHE A 66 9.87 -10.32 -5.56
N MET A 67 10.38 -9.18 -5.98
CA MET A 67 11.44 -9.11 -6.98
C MET A 67 12.79 -8.98 -6.28
N SER A 68 13.77 -9.75 -6.73
CA SER A 68 15.18 -9.70 -6.31
C SER A 68 15.92 -8.54 -6.96
#